data_AF-A0A8H4PKZ4-F1
#
_entry.id   AF-A0A8H4PKZ4-F1
#
_cell.length_a   1.000
_cell.length_b   1.000
_cell.length_c   1.000
_cell.angle_alpha   90.00
_cell.angle_beta   90.00
_cell.angle_gamma   90.00
#
_symmetry.space_group_name_H-M   'P 1'
#
loop_
_entity.id
_entity.type
_entity.pdbx_description
1 polymer ?
#
loop_
_entity_poly.entity_id
_entity_poly.type
_entity_poly.pdbx_seq_one_letter_code
_entity_poly.pdbx_strand_id
1 'polypeptide(L)'
;MNLGLPRDFVLAPDKVLRDGLRESYLEKYMRGVMDRLCLGRDYGRTLFVTSERRDVLFEAMGLVPSEGVALDMDDVDVKDLLQTGKVIMERAVLEELLRRHQSDLMSNVVVNGLVRPPPAMGERVLWR
;
A
#
# COMPACT_ATOMS: atom_id res chain seq x y z
N MET A 1 6.05 4.31 -0.28
CA MET A 1 6.26 3.24 0.69
C MET A 1 7.10 2.17 0.00
N ASN A 2 8.14 1.65 0.66
CA ASN A 2 9.04 0.63 0.12
C ASN A 2 9.35 -0.38 1.24
N LEU A 3 9.73 -1.61 0.87
CA LEU A 3 10.26 -2.58 1.82
C LEU A 3 11.71 -2.19 2.18
N GLY A 4 11.93 -1.84 3.44
CA GLY A 4 13.26 -1.43 3.92
C GLY A 4 14.18 -2.62 4.15
N LEU A 5 14.95 -3.01 3.13
CA LEU A 5 15.88 -4.15 3.22
C LEU A 5 17.18 -3.80 3.96
N PRO A 6 17.82 -4.77 4.63
CA PRO A 6 19.15 -4.60 5.19
C PRO A 6 20.19 -4.19 4.15
N ARG A 7 21.11 -3.30 4.55
CA ARG A 7 22.08 -2.68 3.63
C ARG A 7 23.04 -3.69 3.00
N ASP A 8 23.44 -4.71 3.75
CA ASP A 8 24.28 -5.81 3.29
C ASP A 8 23.60 -6.64 2.21
N PHE A 9 22.30 -6.89 2.32
CA PHE A 9 21.52 -7.54 1.27
C PHE A 9 21.46 -6.70 -0.01
N VAL A 10 21.19 -5.39 0.12
CA VAL A 10 21.12 -4.47 -1.03
C VAL A 10 22.46 -4.35 -1.77
N LEU A 11 23.58 -4.45 -1.06
CA LEU A 11 24.93 -4.37 -1.63
C LEU A 11 25.50 -5.74 -2.04
N ALA A 12 24.79 -6.83 -1.75
CA ALA A 12 25.28 -8.16 -2.04
C ALA A 12 25.39 -8.37 -3.57
N PRO A 13 26.54 -8.84 -4.08
CA PRO A 13 26.66 -9.15 -5.49
C PRO A 13 25.70 -10.28 -5.90
N ASP A 14 25.13 -10.22 -7.10
CA ASP A 14 24.24 -11.29 -7.63
C ASP A 14 24.88 -12.67 -7.58
N LYS A 15 26.22 -12.75 -7.65
CA LYS A 15 26.96 -14.01 -7.51
C LYS A 15 26.85 -14.69 -6.14
N VAL A 16 26.53 -13.92 -5.10
CA VAL A 16 26.30 -14.41 -3.74
C VAL A 16 24.85 -14.83 -3.57
N LEU A 17 23.92 -14.13 -4.22
CA LEU A 17 22.47 -14.36 -4.10
C LEU A 17 21.91 -15.33 -5.16
N ARG A 18 22.69 -16.33 -5.56
CA ARG A 18 22.31 -17.31 -6.60
C ARG A 18 21.43 -18.44 -6.05
N ASP A 19 20.98 -19.30 -6.96
CA ASP A 19 20.35 -20.58 -6.64
C ASP A 19 19.11 -20.47 -5.74
N GLY A 20 18.31 -19.41 -5.96
CA GLY A 20 17.09 -19.16 -5.18
C GLY A 20 17.32 -18.52 -3.81
N LEU A 21 18.56 -18.19 -3.45
CA LEU A 21 18.89 -17.61 -2.15
C LEU A 21 18.28 -16.23 -1.97
N ARG A 22 18.22 -15.43 -3.04
CA ARG A 22 17.61 -14.09 -3.02
C ARG A 22 16.13 -14.18 -2.65
N GLU A 23 15.39 -15.02 -3.36
CA GLU A 23 13.96 -15.26 -3.18
C GLU A 23 13.69 -15.83 -1.79
N SER A 24 14.48 -16.83 -1.37
CA SER A 24 14.35 -17.43 -0.03
C SER A 24 14.59 -16.41 1.09
N TYR A 25 15.56 -15.51 0.90
CA TYR A 25 15.81 -14.42 1.84
C TYR A 25 14.65 -13.43 1.87
N LEU A 26 14.17 -12.99 0.71
CA LEU A 26 13.05 -12.04 0.61
C LEU A 26 11.77 -12.62 1.23
N GLU A 27 11.47 -13.90 0.97
CA GLU A 27 10.33 -14.58 1.57
C GLU A 27 10.45 -14.59 3.10
N LYS A 28 11.58 -15.06 3.62
CA LYS A 28 11.84 -15.11 5.07
C LYS A 28 11.76 -13.72 5.71
N TYR A 29 12.39 -12.73 5.08
CA TYR A 29 12.39 -11.36 5.55
C TYR A 29 10.97 -10.79 5.60
N MET A 30 10.20 -10.97 4.53
CA MET A 30 8.84 -10.47 4.44
C MET A 30 7.91 -11.14 5.45
N ARG A 31 7.97 -12.47 5.62
CA ARG A 31 7.22 -13.16 6.69
C ARG A 31 7.55 -12.59 8.07
N GLY A 32 8.83 -12.34 8.34
CA GLY A 32 9.27 -11.74 9.61
C GLY A 32 8.73 -10.31 9.81
N VAL A 33 8.72 -9.49 8.76
CA VAL A 33 8.11 -8.15 8.80
C VAL A 33 6.61 -8.23 9.08
N MET A 34 5.91 -9.11 8.35
CA MET A 34 4.45 -9.27 8.48
C MET A 34 4.04 -9.77 9.86
N ASP A 35 4.75 -10.72 10.43
CA ASP A 35 4.50 -11.22 11.77
C ASP A 35 4.80 -10.16 12.84
N ARG A 36 5.99 -9.56 12.79
CA ARG A 36 6.45 -8.63 13.83
C ARG A 36 5.67 -7.33 13.87
N LEU A 37 5.08 -6.92 12.76
CA LEU A 37 4.18 -5.77 12.66
C LEU A 37 2.71 -6.13 12.80
N CYS A 38 2.37 -7.39 13.05
CA CYS A 38 0.99 -7.88 13.15
C CYS A 38 0.15 -7.58 11.88
N LEU A 39 0.78 -7.70 10.71
CA LEU A 39 0.19 -7.47 9.38
C LEU A 39 -0.11 -8.75 8.62
N GLY A 40 0.44 -9.89 9.07
CA GLY A 40 0.29 -11.21 8.45
C GLY A 40 -1.10 -11.84 8.56
N ARG A 41 -1.19 -13.08 8.09
CA ARG A 41 -2.43 -13.87 8.03
C ARG A 41 -3.15 -13.99 9.37
N ASP A 42 -2.40 -14.24 10.43
CA ASP A 42 -2.93 -14.42 11.80
C ASP A 42 -3.59 -13.14 12.35
N TYR A 43 -3.36 -12.01 11.67
CA TYR A 43 -3.90 -10.70 12.00
C TYR A 43 -4.85 -10.17 10.91
N GLY A 44 -5.43 -11.05 10.09
CA GLY A 44 -6.44 -10.73 9.09
C GLY A 44 -5.89 -10.40 7.69
N ARG A 45 -4.58 -10.56 7.46
CA ARG A 45 -3.86 -10.13 6.25
C ARG A 45 -3.87 -8.61 6.05
N THR A 46 -3.01 -8.14 5.16
CA THR A 46 -2.90 -6.71 4.82
C THR A 46 -2.89 -6.50 3.32
N LEU A 47 -3.66 -5.51 2.86
CA LEU A 47 -3.52 -4.92 1.54
C LEU A 47 -2.59 -3.71 1.62
N PHE A 48 -1.49 -3.74 0.85
CA PHE A 48 -0.62 -2.59 0.64
C PHE A 48 -0.96 -1.92 -0.68
N VAL A 49 -1.19 -0.61 -0.67
CA VAL A 49 -1.50 0.17 -1.88
C VAL A 49 -0.44 1.25 -2.11
N THR A 50 0.17 1.24 -3.29
CA THR A 50 1.18 2.21 -3.70
C THR A 50 0.73 2.99 -4.94
N SER A 51 1.25 4.20 -5.12
CA SER A 51 0.89 5.02 -6.29
C SER A 51 1.38 4.41 -7.60
N GLU A 52 2.47 3.65 -7.53
CA GLU A 52 3.12 2.96 -8.64
C GLU A 52 3.73 1.67 -8.11
N ARG A 53 4.07 0.74 -9.02
CA ARG A 53 4.71 -0.52 -8.65
C ARG A 53 6.04 -0.28 -7.93
N ARG A 54 6.24 -0.98 -6.81
CA ARG A 54 7.47 -0.96 -6.02
C ARG A 54 8.14 -2.33 -6.10
N ASP A 55 9.07 -2.52 -7.03
CA ASP A 55 9.55 -3.84 -7.46
C ASP A 55 9.86 -4.80 -6.30
N VAL A 56 10.71 -4.38 -5.35
CA VAL A 56 11.11 -5.20 -4.20
C VAL A 56 9.93 -5.55 -3.30
N LEU A 57 9.02 -4.61 -3.03
CA LEU A 57 7.84 -4.85 -2.20
C LEU A 57 6.90 -5.86 -2.88
N PHE A 58 6.62 -5.65 -4.17
CA PHE A 58 5.69 -6.50 -4.92
C PHE A 58 6.26 -7.91 -5.11
N GLU A 59 7.55 -8.00 -5.38
CA GLU A 59 8.25 -9.27 -5.45
C GLU A 59 8.18 -10.01 -4.11
N ALA A 60 8.58 -9.35 -3.01
CA ALA A 60 8.54 -9.97 -1.69
C ALA A 60 7.13 -10.41 -1.29
N MET A 61 6.10 -9.60 -1.59
CA MET A 61 4.70 -9.97 -1.35
C MET A 61 4.23 -11.12 -2.25
N GLY A 62 4.71 -11.20 -3.49
CA GLY A 62 4.43 -12.30 -4.40
C GLY A 62 4.95 -13.65 -3.89
N LEU A 63 6.01 -13.64 -3.07
CA LEU A 63 6.54 -14.83 -2.40
C LEU A 63 5.71 -15.26 -1.17
N VAL A 64 4.90 -14.35 -0.60
CA VAL A 64 4.11 -14.60 0.63
C VAL A 64 2.60 -14.31 0.47
N PRO A 65 1.91 -14.85 -0.55
CA PRO A 65 0.52 -14.48 -0.86
C PRO A 65 -0.48 -14.86 0.25
N SER A 66 -0.10 -15.73 1.19
CA SER A 66 -0.91 -16.05 2.37
C SER A 66 -0.96 -14.92 3.39
N GLU A 67 0.07 -14.07 3.45
CA GLU A 67 0.21 -13.00 4.45
C GLU A 67 -0.54 -11.72 4.06
N GLY A 68 -0.71 -11.47 2.77
CA GLY A 68 -1.32 -10.25 2.26
C GLY A 68 -1.09 -10.07 0.77
N VAL A 69 -1.37 -8.87 0.27
CA VAL A 69 -1.18 -8.51 -1.14
C VAL A 69 -0.68 -7.06 -1.27
N ALA A 70 0.10 -6.78 -2.31
CA ALA A 70 0.45 -5.42 -2.71
C ALA A 70 -0.12 -5.15 -4.09
N LEU A 71 -0.83 -4.02 -4.24
CA LEU A 71 -1.42 -3.55 -5.48
C LEU A 71 -0.98 -2.11 -5.73
N ASP A 72 -0.87 -1.73 -6.99
CA ASP A 72 -0.84 -0.31 -7.32
C ASP A 72 -2.26 0.25 -7.31
N MET A 73 -2.38 1.57 -7.23
CA MET A 73 -3.66 2.26 -7.08
C MET A 73 -4.61 2.01 -8.24
N ASP A 74 -4.11 1.80 -9.46
CA ASP A 74 -4.95 1.61 -10.64
C ASP A 74 -5.52 0.17 -10.69
N ASP A 75 -4.89 -0.78 -10.00
CA ASP A 75 -5.34 -2.16 -9.85
C ASP A 75 -6.25 -2.40 -8.63
N VAL A 76 -6.46 -1.41 -7.76
CA VAL A 76 -7.30 -1.58 -6.55
C VAL A 76 -8.79 -1.44 -6.87
N ASP A 77 -9.58 -2.45 -6.47
CA ASP A 77 -11.04 -2.38 -6.50
C ASP A 77 -11.68 -2.29 -5.10
N VAL A 78 -13.00 -2.01 -5.05
CA VAL A 78 -13.76 -1.93 -3.77
C VAL A 78 -13.77 -3.27 -3.03
N LYS A 79 -13.75 -4.39 -3.75
CA LYS A 79 -13.73 -5.72 -3.15
C LYS A 79 -12.39 -5.95 -2.44
N ASP A 80 -11.26 -5.49 -2.99
CA ASP A 80 -9.94 -5.63 -2.37
C ASP A 80 -9.85 -4.88 -1.04
N LEU A 81 -10.43 -3.67 -0.98
CA LEU A 81 -10.53 -2.87 0.25
C LEU A 81 -11.33 -3.56 1.36
N LEU A 82 -12.15 -4.56 1.04
CA LEU A 82 -13.01 -5.30 1.96
C LEU A 82 -12.55 -6.73 2.26
N GLN A 83 -11.57 -7.25 1.50
CA GLN A 83 -11.11 -8.64 1.60
C GLN A 83 -10.11 -8.91 2.73
N THR A 84 -9.42 -7.86 3.19
CA THR A 84 -8.33 -7.96 4.18
C THR A 84 -8.71 -7.22 5.46
N GLY A 85 -8.10 -7.59 6.58
CA GLY A 85 -8.36 -6.95 7.87
C GLY A 85 -7.75 -5.55 8.00
N LYS A 86 -6.75 -5.22 7.19
CA LYS A 86 -6.03 -3.95 7.21
C LYS A 86 -5.68 -3.48 5.80
N VAL A 87 -5.76 -2.17 5.60
CA VAL A 87 -5.29 -1.49 4.39
C VAL A 87 -4.21 -0.48 4.78
N ILE A 88 -3.05 -0.60 4.16
CA ILE A 88 -1.93 0.34 4.31
C ILE A 88 -1.70 0.99 2.95
N MET A 89 -1.82 2.31 2.89
CA MET A 89 -1.65 3.06 1.65
C MET A 89 -0.77 4.27 1.83
N GLU A 90 -0.09 4.67 0.76
CA GLU A 90 0.64 5.94 0.73
C GLU A 90 -0.33 7.12 0.87
N ARG A 91 0.11 8.23 1.49
CA ARG A 91 -0.71 9.44 1.63
C ARG A 91 -1.27 9.91 0.28
N ALA A 92 -0.42 9.92 -0.75
CA ALA A 92 -0.80 10.38 -2.08
C ALA A 92 -1.86 9.49 -2.73
N VAL A 93 -1.82 8.17 -2.48
CA VAL A 93 -2.83 7.22 -2.95
C VAL A 93 -4.19 7.53 -2.33
N LEU A 94 -4.24 7.73 -1.01
CA LEU A 94 -5.50 8.05 -0.34
C LEU A 94 -6.11 9.36 -0.88
N GLU A 95 -5.28 10.39 -1.03
CA GLU A 95 -5.70 11.68 -1.58
C GLU A 95 -6.26 11.55 -2.99
N GLU A 96 -5.59 10.77 -3.84
CA GLU A 96 -6.00 10.56 -5.22
C GLU A 96 -7.26 9.70 -5.34
N LEU A 97 -7.39 8.63 -4.55
CA LEU A 97 -8.62 7.82 -4.50
C LEU A 97 -9.82 8.66 -4.07
N LEU A 98 -9.69 9.46 -3.01
CA LEU A 98 -10.77 10.36 -2.58
C LEU A 98 -11.10 11.38 -3.67
N ARG A 99 -10.08 11.96 -4.31
CA ARG A 99 -10.27 12.93 -5.39
C ARG A 99 -11.00 12.34 -6.60
N ARG A 100 -10.71 11.09 -6.97
CA ARG A 100 -11.35 10.37 -8.09
C ARG A 100 -12.79 9.97 -7.79
N HIS A 101 -13.13 9.69 -6.52
CA HIS A 101 -14.43 9.12 -6.14
C HIS A 101 -15.35 10.07 -5.34
N GLN A 102 -15.06 11.37 -5.29
CA GLN A 102 -15.87 12.38 -4.58
C GLN A 102 -17.10 12.91 -5.36
N SER A 103 -17.55 12.23 -6.42
CA SER A 103 -18.66 12.73 -7.26
C SER A 103 -19.94 13.00 -6.46
N ASP A 104 -20.22 12.18 -5.45
CA ASP A 104 -21.37 12.34 -4.55
C ASP A 104 -21.20 13.52 -3.57
N LEU A 105 -19.97 13.93 -3.30
CA LEU A 105 -19.66 15.08 -2.41
C LEU A 105 -19.71 16.42 -3.16
N MET A 106 -19.68 16.38 -4.50
CA MET A 106 -19.71 17.57 -5.35
C MET A 106 -21.16 17.87 -5.76
N SER A 107 -21.79 18.83 -5.08
CA SER A 107 -23.14 19.28 -5.44
C SER A 107 -23.10 20.21 -6.65
N ASN A 108 -23.72 19.79 -7.77
CA ASN A 108 -24.03 20.68 -8.89
C ASN A 108 -25.26 21.57 -8.61
N VAL A 109 -25.91 21.41 -7.45
CA VAL A 109 -27.09 22.19 -7.07
C VAL A 109 -26.66 23.53 -6.50
N VAL A 110 -27.14 24.60 -7.11
CA VAL A 110 -26.99 25.98 -6.65
C VAL A 110 -28.17 26.31 -5.74
N VAL A 111 -27.91 26.52 -4.45
CA VAL A 111 -28.95 26.96 -3.49
C VAL A 111 -28.76 28.45 -3.24
N ASN A 112 -29.76 29.26 -3.57
CA ASN A 112 -29.73 30.72 -3.41
C ASN A 112 -28.52 31.40 -4.08
N GLY A 113 -28.09 30.91 -5.25
CA GLY A 113 -26.93 31.44 -5.98
C GLY A 113 -25.56 31.01 -5.43
N LEU A 114 -25.53 30.18 -4.38
CA LEU A 114 -24.30 29.67 -3.77
C LEU A 114 -24.02 28.23 -4.20
N VAL A 115 -22.79 27.99 -4.64
CA VAL A 115 -22.24 26.65 -4.87
C VAL A 115 -21.57 26.18 -3.58
N ARG A 116 -21.87 24.96 -3.13
CA ARG A 116 -21.19 24.38 -1.97
C ARG A 116 -19.79 23.90 -2.40
N PRO A 117 -18.70 24.40 -1.79
CA PRO A 117 -17.35 23.92 -2.13
C PRO A 117 -17.16 22.47 -1.67
N PRO A 118 -16.21 21.73 -2.28
CA PRO A 118 -15.85 20.40 -1.80
C PRO A 118 -15.33 20.46 -0.35
N PRO A 119 -15.43 19.36 0.40
CA PRO A 119 -14.77 19.26 1.69
C PRO A 119 -13.24 19.42 1.53
N ALA A 120 -12.59 20.00 2.53
CA ALA A 120 -11.13 20.09 2.56
C ALA A 120 -10.51 18.68 2.57
N MET A 121 -9.55 18.44 1.67
CA MET A 121 -8.84 17.16 1.55
C MET A 121 -7.35 17.34 1.88
N GLY A 122 -6.79 16.42 2.67
CA GLY A 122 -5.35 16.38 2.94
C GLY A 122 -4.80 17.54 3.77
N GLU A 123 -5.66 18.30 4.47
CA GLU A 123 -5.23 19.44 5.28
C GLU A 123 -4.32 18.97 6.44
N ARG A 124 -3.14 19.59 6.53
CA ARG A 124 -2.18 19.29 7.60
C ARG A 124 -2.57 20.05 8.86
N VAL A 125 -3.21 19.33 9.79
CA VAL A 125 -3.66 19.89 11.08
C VAL A 125 -2.49 20.05 12.08
N LEU A 126 -1.44 19.23 11.95
CA LEU A 126 -0.26 19.31 12.80
C LEU A 126 1.00 19.51 11.94
N TRP A 127 1.77 20.54 12.29
CA TRP A 127 3.11 20.77 11.77
C TRP A 127 4.10 20.22 12.80
N ARG A 128 4.79 19.15 12.45
CA ARG A 128 5.96 18.66 13.18
C ARG A 128 7.08 18.38 12.21
#